data_AF-Q6FAD1-F1
#
_entry.id   AF-Q6FAD1-F1
#
_cell.length_a   1.000
_cell.length_b   1.000
_cell.length_c   1.000
_cell.angle_alpha   90.00
_cell.angle_beta   90.00
_cell.angle_gamma   90.00
#
_symmetry.space_group_name_H-M   'P 1'
#
loop_
_entity.id
_entity.type
_entity.pdbx_description
1 polymer ?
#
loop_
_entity_poly.entity_id
_entity_poly.type
_entity_poly.pdbx_seq_one_letter_code
_entity_poly.pdbx_strand_id
1 'polypeptide(L)'
;MSAQQFKLIHNFEEITSRPNFIDSVHISQNENGVRIKDLVGHYQFKERIKCGIAQCGTKHLKGYIVKLTNGFEIVIGHVCGRNNFGVDFTNKEREFNTQRIHAEQYQALKEIFDKLPELQQQFEEVLEQTGRFTFIDIKMGIKALQNDAFDYWMNQMIKAKITSKGLITEEQFKTEQEKEIDEEFSQGWGKKQYVRDTKTVTLAVIDEYDLVAQWHEAEKLKVYFERIHREIRNPAGMPNDLFKKLIKDLKEYEHNLKELKNFCIRGNRLLTQENLMKLGILFKKPDELRKVKVFAARFG
;
A
#
# COMPACT_ATOMS: atom_id res chain seq x y z
N MET A 1 3.83 27.53 -25.00
CA MET A 1 5.24 27.08 -25.01
C MET A 1 5.22 25.57 -25.02
N SER A 2 5.79 24.93 -26.04
CA SER A 2 5.72 23.47 -26.18
C SER A 2 6.48 22.81 -25.03
N ALA A 3 5.79 22.04 -24.20
CA ALA A 3 6.43 21.11 -23.29
C ALA A 3 7.35 20.22 -24.13
N GLN A 4 8.67 20.39 -23.98
CA GLN A 4 9.63 19.51 -24.63
C GLN A 4 9.43 18.15 -23.98
N GLN A 5 8.67 17.30 -24.68
CA GLN A 5 8.25 15.99 -24.24
C GLN A 5 9.51 15.19 -23.99
N PHE A 6 9.79 14.91 -22.71
CA PHE A 6 10.86 13.99 -22.33
C PHE A 6 10.73 12.71 -23.16
N LYS A 7 11.76 12.39 -23.94
CA LYS A 7 11.83 11.17 -24.74
C LYS A 7 12.88 10.25 -24.15
N LEU A 8 12.45 9.10 -23.63
CA LEU A 8 13.34 7.98 -23.31
C LEU A 8 13.97 7.48 -24.62
N ILE A 9 15.29 7.37 -24.63
CA ILE A 9 16.05 6.91 -25.80
C ILE A 9 16.41 5.45 -25.56
N HIS A 10 15.91 4.58 -26.44
CA HIS A 10 15.95 3.14 -26.22
C HIS A 10 17.14 2.46 -26.89
N ASN A 11 17.70 3.07 -27.94
CA ASN A 11 18.89 2.56 -28.62
C ASN A 11 19.90 3.69 -28.92
N PHE A 12 21.16 3.30 -29.20
CA PHE A 12 22.22 4.25 -29.49
C PHE A 12 22.11 4.86 -30.89
N GLU A 13 21.46 4.17 -31.83
CA GLU A 13 21.22 4.66 -33.20
C GLU A 13 20.31 5.90 -33.23
N GLU A 14 19.34 5.99 -32.32
CA GLU A 14 18.51 7.19 -32.10
C GLU A 14 19.32 8.42 -31.66
N ILE A 15 20.55 8.21 -31.17
CA ILE A 15 21.47 9.27 -30.78
C ILE A 15 22.34 9.66 -31.97
N THR A 16 22.97 8.68 -32.61
CA THR A 16 23.91 8.92 -33.72
C THR A 16 23.24 9.42 -34.99
N SER A 17 21.96 9.12 -35.19
CA SER A 17 21.16 9.63 -36.31
C SER A 17 20.73 11.10 -36.15
N ARG A 18 21.01 11.76 -35.02
CA ARG A 18 20.61 13.14 -34.79
C ARG A 18 21.52 14.09 -35.57
N PRO A 19 20.97 15.09 -36.28
CA PRO A 19 21.73 15.92 -37.22
C PRO A 19 22.84 16.76 -36.58
N ASN A 20 22.75 17.02 -35.27
CA ASN A 20 23.75 17.81 -34.53
C ASN A 20 24.63 16.95 -33.61
N PHE A 21 24.55 15.63 -33.70
CA PHE A 21 25.35 14.74 -32.86
C PHE A 21 26.79 14.65 -33.36
N ILE A 22 27.74 14.72 -32.42
CA ILE A 22 29.16 14.49 -32.68
C ILE A 22 29.72 13.48 -31.68
N ASP A 23 30.65 12.64 -32.13
CA ASP A 23 31.19 11.55 -31.30
C ASP A 23 32.08 12.03 -30.16
N SER A 24 32.79 13.15 -30.36
CA SER A 24 33.66 13.71 -29.33
C SER A 24 33.91 15.20 -29.48
N VAL A 25 34.06 15.90 -28.36
CA VAL A 25 34.43 17.32 -28.28
C VAL A 25 35.47 17.55 -27.20
N HIS A 26 36.34 18.53 -27.42
CA HIS A 26 37.22 19.07 -26.38
C HIS A 26 36.48 20.10 -25.54
N ILE A 27 36.45 19.89 -24.22
CA ILE A 27 35.89 20.85 -23.26
C ILE A 27 37.04 21.64 -22.65
N SER A 28 36.85 22.95 -22.58
CA SER A 28 37.76 23.89 -21.90
C SER A 28 36.93 24.72 -20.92
N GLN A 29 37.50 25.01 -19.74
CA GLN A 29 36.84 25.82 -18.70
C GLN A 29 37.06 27.33 -18.88
N ASN A 30 37.74 27.75 -19.94
CA ASN A 30 37.98 29.17 -20.24
C ASN A 30 36.68 29.90 -20.61
N GLU A 31 36.67 31.24 -20.59
CA GLU A 31 35.49 32.06 -20.92
C GLU A 31 34.91 31.77 -22.31
N ASN A 32 35.76 31.39 -23.27
CA ASN A 32 35.40 30.97 -24.64
C ASN A 32 35.20 29.45 -24.79
N GLY A 33 35.18 28.71 -23.68
CA GLY A 33 35.03 27.26 -23.66
C GLY A 33 33.61 26.79 -23.93
N VAL A 34 33.47 25.54 -24.37
CA VAL A 34 32.16 24.93 -24.65
C VAL A 34 31.47 24.57 -23.34
N ARG A 35 30.27 25.12 -23.11
CA ARG A 35 29.44 24.85 -21.92
C ARG A 35 28.23 24.00 -22.27
N ILE A 36 27.63 23.38 -21.25
CA ILE A 36 26.31 22.76 -21.38
C ILE A 36 25.26 23.85 -21.48
N LYS A 37 24.46 23.80 -22.54
CA LYS A 37 23.24 24.59 -22.69
C LYS A 37 22.06 23.88 -22.04
N ASP A 38 21.90 22.58 -22.32
CA ASP A 38 20.78 21.80 -21.77
C ASP A 38 21.04 20.28 -21.77
N LEU A 39 20.23 19.54 -21.00
CA LEU A 39 20.16 18.08 -21.09
C LEU A 39 19.01 17.69 -22.02
N VAL A 40 19.32 16.93 -23.06
CA VAL A 40 18.36 16.57 -24.13
C VAL A 40 17.74 15.20 -23.89
N GLY A 41 18.47 14.30 -23.24
CA GLY A 41 18.02 12.92 -23.04
C GLY A 41 18.83 12.22 -21.96
N HIS A 42 18.24 11.19 -21.38
CA HIS A 42 18.94 10.23 -20.53
C HIS A 42 19.00 8.89 -21.26
N TYR A 43 20.15 8.22 -21.17
CA TYR A 43 20.33 6.88 -21.72
C TYR A 43 20.75 5.91 -20.64
N GLN A 44 20.27 4.68 -20.77
CA GLN A 44 20.72 3.52 -20.01
C GLN A 44 20.73 2.32 -20.96
N PHE A 45 21.91 1.90 -21.38
CA PHE A 45 22.10 0.83 -22.34
C PHE A 45 22.70 -0.41 -21.68
N LYS A 46 22.52 -1.57 -22.32
CA LYS A 46 23.18 -2.82 -21.92
C LYS A 46 24.67 -2.80 -22.24
N GLU A 47 25.04 -2.11 -23.32
CA GLU A 47 26.42 -1.95 -23.77
C GLU A 47 27.02 -0.62 -23.30
N ARG A 48 28.35 -0.59 -23.12
CA ARG A 48 29.04 0.62 -22.67
C ARG A 48 29.35 1.54 -23.85
N ILE A 49 28.82 2.75 -23.81
CA ILE A 49 29.02 3.80 -24.81
C ILE A 49 30.19 4.71 -24.43
N LYS A 50 31.05 5.02 -25.40
CA LYS A 50 32.20 5.92 -25.18
C LYS A 50 31.73 7.33 -24.85
N CYS A 51 32.33 7.94 -23.83
CA CYS A 51 32.08 9.34 -23.49
C CYS A 51 32.53 10.27 -24.63
N GLY A 52 31.67 11.20 -25.01
CA GLY A 52 31.93 12.23 -26.01
C GLY A 52 32.78 13.39 -25.51
N ILE A 53 33.29 13.33 -24.27
CA ILE A 53 34.36 14.22 -23.84
C ILE A 53 35.68 13.59 -24.28
N ALA A 54 36.39 14.26 -25.21
CA ALA A 54 37.62 13.75 -25.81
C ALA A 54 38.69 13.36 -24.77
N GLN A 55 38.75 14.10 -23.65
CA GLN A 55 39.68 13.86 -22.54
C GLN A 55 39.25 12.72 -21.59
N CYS A 56 37.98 12.30 -21.58
CA CYS A 56 37.45 11.27 -20.66
C CYS A 56 37.65 9.87 -21.27
N GLY A 57 37.25 9.64 -22.53
CA GLY A 57 37.42 8.39 -23.28
C GLY A 57 36.79 7.11 -22.68
N THR A 58 36.25 7.20 -21.46
CA THR A 58 35.72 6.09 -20.67
C THR A 58 34.37 5.63 -21.23
N LYS A 59 34.11 4.33 -21.21
CA LYS A 59 32.83 3.77 -21.65
C LYS A 59 31.84 3.68 -20.48
N HIS A 60 30.63 4.20 -20.66
CA HIS A 60 29.58 4.28 -19.64
C HIS A 60 28.34 3.46 -20.04
N LEU A 61 27.68 2.83 -19.06
CA LEU A 61 26.38 2.16 -19.26
C LEU A 61 25.20 3.13 -19.23
N LYS A 62 25.36 4.25 -18.53
CA LYS A 62 24.31 5.25 -18.33
C LYS A 62 24.88 6.66 -18.32
N GLY A 63 24.07 7.62 -18.73
CA GLY A 63 24.47 9.00 -18.80
C GLY A 63 23.43 9.87 -19.48
N TYR A 64 23.87 11.01 -20.00
CA TYR A 64 23.01 12.00 -20.60
C TYR A 64 23.50 12.38 -21.98
N ILE A 65 22.56 12.77 -22.82
CA ILE A 65 22.82 13.53 -24.04
C ILE A 65 22.75 14.99 -23.66
N VAL A 66 23.82 15.72 -23.91
CA VAL A 66 23.90 17.14 -23.57
C VAL A 66 23.97 17.95 -24.84
N LYS A 67 23.21 19.05 -24.87
CA LYS A 67 23.33 20.08 -25.90
C LYS A 67 24.30 21.13 -25.41
N LEU A 68 25.27 21.43 -26.25
CA LEU A 68 26.32 22.39 -25.98
C LEU A 68 25.91 23.79 -26.47
N THR A 69 26.59 24.83 -25.99
CA THR A 69 26.33 26.22 -26.38
C THR A 69 26.48 26.48 -27.87
N ASN A 70 27.38 25.74 -28.54
CA ASN A 70 27.60 25.78 -29.98
C ASN A 70 26.56 24.99 -30.81
N GLY A 71 25.54 24.41 -30.16
CA GLY A 71 24.43 23.71 -30.83
C GLY A 71 24.64 22.22 -31.05
N PHE A 72 25.86 21.70 -30.89
CA PHE A 72 26.16 20.27 -31.01
C PHE A 72 25.67 19.45 -29.80
N GLU A 73 25.45 18.17 -30.03
CA GLU A 73 25.01 17.20 -29.04
C GLU A 73 26.08 16.10 -28.84
N ILE A 74 26.36 15.76 -27.58
CA ILE A 74 27.29 14.67 -27.23
C ILE A 74 26.68 13.78 -26.15
N VAL A 75 27.15 12.54 -26.06
CA VAL A 75 26.86 11.64 -24.94
C VAL A 75 27.92 11.78 -23.86
N ILE A 76 27.53 11.92 -22.60
CA ILE A 76 28.46 11.95 -21.47
C ILE A 76 27.97 11.05 -20.33
N GLY A 77 28.91 10.48 -19.57
CA GLY A 77 28.58 9.82 -18.31
C GLY A 77 28.26 10.84 -17.22
N HIS A 78 27.44 10.46 -16.23
CA HIS A 78 27.04 11.36 -15.13
C HIS A 78 28.24 11.93 -14.33
N VAL A 79 29.29 11.11 -14.11
CA VAL A 79 30.54 11.54 -13.45
C VAL A 79 31.29 12.56 -14.32
N CYS A 80 31.44 12.26 -15.61
CA CYS A 80 32.13 13.15 -16.54
C CYS A 80 31.34 14.48 -16.70
N GLY A 81 30.00 14.47 -16.65
CA GLY A 81 29.17 15.68 -16.58
C GLY A 81 29.45 16.54 -15.35
N ARG A 82 29.39 15.94 -14.15
CA ARG A 82 29.65 16.67 -12.89
C ARG A 82 31.09 17.22 -12.82
N ASN A 83 32.08 16.45 -13.25
CA ASN A 83 33.48 16.86 -13.16
C ASN A 83 33.82 18.00 -14.13
N ASN A 84 33.25 17.99 -15.34
CA ASN A 84 33.59 18.97 -16.37
C ASN A 84 32.72 20.23 -16.32
N PHE A 85 31.48 20.11 -15.83
CA PHE A 85 30.48 21.20 -15.86
C PHE A 85 29.90 21.55 -14.48
N GLY A 86 30.33 20.86 -13.42
CA GLY A 86 30.10 21.25 -12.04
C GLY A 86 28.63 21.47 -11.65
N VAL A 87 28.38 22.65 -11.08
CA VAL A 87 27.07 23.05 -10.54
C VAL A 87 26.02 23.18 -11.65
N ASP A 88 26.40 23.66 -12.84
CA ASP A 88 25.49 23.83 -13.97
C ASP A 88 24.90 22.47 -14.39
N PHE A 89 25.75 21.45 -14.50
CA PHE A 89 25.29 20.09 -14.79
C PHE A 89 24.42 19.53 -13.66
N THR A 90 24.76 19.76 -12.41
CA THR A 90 23.98 19.25 -11.26
C THR A 90 22.59 19.89 -11.20
N ASN A 91 22.48 21.19 -11.47
CA ASN A 91 21.21 21.90 -11.52
C ASN A 91 20.36 21.41 -12.70
N LYS A 92 20.96 21.29 -13.89
CA LYS A 92 20.29 20.75 -15.08
C LYS A 92 19.87 19.30 -14.90
N GLU A 93 20.69 18.47 -14.26
CA GLU A 93 20.36 17.08 -13.93
C GLU A 93 19.14 16.99 -13.02
N ARG A 94 19.04 17.86 -12.01
CA ARG A 94 17.87 17.92 -11.11
C ARG A 94 16.61 18.37 -11.84
N GLU A 95 16.72 19.43 -12.64
CA GLU A 95 15.61 19.94 -13.45
C GLU A 95 15.10 18.87 -14.41
N PHE A 96 16.02 18.25 -15.15
CA PHE A 96 15.73 17.19 -16.11
C PHE A 96 15.08 15.97 -15.46
N ASN A 97 15.60 15.51 -14.32
CA ASN A 97 15.00 14.39 -13.59
C ASN A 97 13.59 14.73 -13.08
N THR A 98 13.37 15.97 -12.65
CA THR A 98 12.04 16.42 -12.23
C THR A 98 11.05 16.39 -13.40
N GLN A 99 11.45 16.89 -14.57
CA GLN A 99 10.64 16.86 -15.79
C GLN A 99 10.33 15.42 -16.24
N ARG A 100 11.34 14.53 -16.20
CA ARG A 100 11.18 13.10 -16.49
C ARG A 100 10.15 12.45 -15.56
N ILE A 101 10.34 12.57 -14.25
CA ILE A 101 9.45 11.98 -13.25
C ILE A 101 8.03 12.51 -13.43
N HIS A 102 7.88 13.81 -13.68
CA HIS A 102 6.58 14.42 -13.95
C HIS A 102 5.92 13.83 -15.20
N ALA A 103 6.65 13.66 -16.30
CA ALA A 103 6.14 13.06 -17.53
C ALA A 103 5.71 11.59 -17.34
N GLU A 104 6.51 10.80 -16.63
CA GLU A 104 6.19 9.40 -16.28
C GLU A 104 4.93 9.32 -15.41
N GLN A 105 4.85 10.16 -14.38
CA GLN A 105 3.67 10.25 -13.51
C GLN A 105 2.43 10.71 -14.27
N TYR A 106 2.58 11.64 -15.22
CA TYR A 106 1.48 12.14 -16.04
C TYR A 106 0.91 11.01 -16.89
N GLN A 107 1.78 10.23 -17.53
CA GLN A 107 1.38 9.08 -18.33
C GLN A 107 0.69 8.02 -17.47
N ALA A 108 1.24 7.70 -16.30
CA ALA A 108 0.63 6.75 -15.37
C ALA A 108 -0.76 7.20 -14.90
N LEU A 109 -0.93 8.48 -14.52
CA LEU A 109 -2.22 9.02 -14.11
C LEU A 109 -3.21 9.03 -15.28
N LYS A 110 -2.75 9.30 -16.50
CA LYS A 110 -3.59 9.23 -17.69
C LYS A 110 -4.10 7.80 -17.93
N GLU A 111 -3.22 6.81 -17.84
CA GLU A 111 -3.61 5.39 -17.97
C GLU A 111 -4.60 4.95 -16.88
N ILE A 112 -4.43 5.46 -15.66
CA ILE A 112 -5.37 5.21 -14.55
C ILE A 112 -6.71 5.90 -14.80
N PHE A 113 -6.71 7.12 -15.31
CA PHE A 113 -7.92 7.83 -15.70
C PHE A 113 -8.68 7.09 -16.80
N ASP A 114 -7.96 6.60 -17.82
CA ASP A 114 -8.55 5.82 -18.91
C ASP A 114 -9.16 4.51 -18.40
N LYS A 115 -8.56 3.91 -17.35
CA LYS A 115 -9.03 2.68 -16.68
C LYS A 115 -9.96 2.91 -15.48
N LEU A 116 -10.40 4.15 -15.24
CA LEU A 116 -11.20 4.48 -14.08
C LEU A 116 -12.50 3.67 -14.01
N PRO A 117 -13.25 3.44 -15.12
CA PRO A 117 -14.46 2.61 -15.08
C PRO A 117 -14.19 1.19 -14.58
N GLU A 118 -13.12 0.55 -15.05
CA GLU A 118 -12.74 -0.80 -14.62
C GLU A 118 -12.32 -0.82 -13.14
N LEU A 119 -11.60 0.22 -12.69
CA LEU A 119 -11.21 0.36 -11.29
C LEU A 119 -12.40 0.56 -10.35
N GLN A 120 -13.41 1.34 -10.78
CA GLN A 120 -14.67 1.49 -10.07
C GLN A 120 -15.43 0.17 -10.02
N GLN A 121 -15.50 -0.55 -11.15
CA GLN A 121 -16.14 -1.86 -11.19
C GLN A 121 -15.47 -2.86 -10.24
N GLN A 122 -14.14 -2.94 -10.22
CA GLN A 122 -13.40 -3.82 -9.30
C GLN A 122 -13.67 -3.48 -7.83
N PHE A 123 -13.78 -2.19 -7.51
CA PHE A 123 -14.15 -1.74 -6.17
C PHE A 123 -15.58 -2.16 -5.80
N GLU A 124 -16.55 -1.96 -6.70
CA GLU A 124 -17.93 -2.39 -6.49
C GLU A 124 -18.04 -3.90 -6.34
N GLU A 125 -17.32 -4.68 -7.15
CA GLU A 125 -17.24 -6.15 -7.03
C GLU A 125 -16.69 -6.57 -5.66
N VAL A 126 -15.71 -5.85 -5.11
CA VAL A 126 -15.21 -6.10 -3.76
C VAL A 126 -16.31 -5.88 -2.71
N LEU A 127 -17.11 -4.81 -2.84
CA LEU A 127 -18.18 -4.51 -1.90
C LEU A 127 -19.37 -5.47 -1.99
N GLU A 128 -19.71 -5.91 -3.20
CA GLU A 128 -20.97 -6.61 -3.49
C GLU A 128 -20.77 -8.14 -3.65
N GLN A 129 -19.61 -8.58 -4.14
CA GLN A 129 -19.43 -9.94 -4.68
C GLN A 129 -18.26 -10.72 -4.06
N THR A 130 -17.62 -10.20 -3.01
CA THR A 130 -16.51 -10.92 -2.33
C THR A 130 -16.98 -12.21 -1.63
N GLY A 131 -18.26 -12.30 -1.28
CA GLY A 131 -18.83 -13.47 -0.64
C GLY A 131 -20.36 -13.42 -0.66
N ARG A 132 -20.98 -14.17 0.24
CA ARG A 132 -22.44 -14.20 0.39
C ARG A 132 -23.00 -12.85 0.89
N PHE A 133 -22.28 -12.21 1.79
CA PHE A 133 -22.68 -10.95 2.42
C PHE A 133 -21.91 -9.79 1.80
N THR A 134 -22.64 -8.74 1.45
CA THR A 134 -22.06 -7.48 0.96
C THR A 134 -21.36 -6.73 2.09
N PHE A 135 -20.58 -5.71 1.75
CA PHE A 135 -19.99 -4.80 2.73
C PHE A 135 -21.03 -4.21 3.69
N ILE A 136 -22.22 -3.86 3.17
CA ILE A 136 -23.31 -3.28 3.97
C ILE A 136 -23.88 -4.32 4.93
N ASP A 137 -24.12 -5.55 4.46
CA ASP A 137 -24.59 -6.65 5.30
C ASP A 137 -23.60 -6.94 6.44
N ILE A 138 -22.31 -6.96 6.13
CA ILE A 138 -21.26 -7.19 7.13
C ILE A 138 -21.24 -6.05 8.16
N LYS A 139 -21.29 -4.80 7.69
CA LYS A 139 -21.37 -3.62 8.57
C LYS A 139 -22.55 -3.71 9.51
N MET A 140 -23.72 -4.07 9.00
CA MET A 140 -24.94 -4.22 9.80
C MET A 140 -24.82 -5.39 10.78
N GLY A 141 -24.25 -6.51 10.36
CA GLY A 141 -23.99 -7.67 11.22
C GLY A 141 -23.04 -7.35 12.38
N ILE A 142 -21.94 -6.66 12.10
CA ILE A 142 -20.98 -6.22 13.14
C ILE A 142 -21.63 -5.22 14.09
N LYS A 143 -22.36 -4.22 13.58
CA LYS A 143 -23.08 -3.27 14.43
C LYS A 143 -24.09 -3.98 15.34
N ALA A 144 -24.82 -4.95 14.79
CA ALA A 144 -25.76 -5.75 15.55
C ALA A 144 -25.05 -6.57 16.62
N LEU A 145 -23.92 -7.21 16.31
CA LEU A 145 -23.13 -7.97 17.27
C LEU A 145 -22.59 -7.09 18.41
N GLN A 146 -22.27 -5.82 18.14
CA GLN A 146 -21.78 -4.90 19.16
C GLN A 146 -22.86 -4.41 20.12
N ASN A 147 -24.07 -4.12 19.62
CA ASN A 147 -25.09 -3.42 20.42
C ASN A 147 -26.55 -3.83 20.14
N ASP A 148 -26.93 -4.16 18.89
CA ASP A 148 -28.36 -4.23 18.53
C ASP A 148 -28.97 -5.64 18.64
N ALA A 149 -28.15 -6.71 18.58
CA ALA A 149 -28.61 -8.09 18.57
C ALA A 149 -28.96 -8.62 19.96
N PHE A 150 -28.33 -8.08 21.00
CA PHE A 150 -28.40 -8.60 22.36
C PHE A 150 -28.70 -7.50 23.37
N ASP A 151 -29.25 -7.89 24.52
CA ASP A 151 -29.46 -6.94 25.61
C ASP A 151 -28.14 -6.53 26.27
N TYR A 152 -28.23 -5.51 27.14
CA TYR A 152 -27.08 -4.92 27.81
C TYR A 152 -26.24 -5.97 28.55
N TRP A 153 -26.87 -6.89 29.29
CA TRP A 153 -26.16 -7.88 30.11
C TRP A 153 -25.45 -8.92 29.25
N MET A 154 -26.11 -9.36 28.17
CA MET A 154 -25.48 -10.25 27.20
C MET A 154 -24.26 -9.60 26.53
N ASN A 155 -24.36 -8.33 26.13
CA ASN A 155 -23.23 -7.60 25.54
C ASN A 155 -22.07 -7.43 26.54
N GLN A 156 -22.35 -7.19 27.83
CA GLN A 156 -21.30 -7.14 28.86
C GLN A 156 -20.63 -8.50 29.05
N MET A 157 -21.40 -9.59 29.03
CA MET A 157 -20.85 -10.94 29.16
C MET A 157 -19.97 -11.30 27.96
N ILE A 158 -20.40 -10.96 26.74
CA ILE A 158 -19.60 -11.12 25.52
C ILE A 158 -18.28 -10.36 25.64
N LYS A 159 -18.31 -9.08 26.06
CA LYS A 159 -17.10 -8.27 26.24
C LYS A 159 -16.16 -8.81 27.31
N ALA A 160 -16.69 -9.42 28.37
CA ALA A 160 -15.89 -9.93 29.48
C ALA A 160 -15.29 -11.32 29.21
N LYS A 161 -15.97 -12.17 28.44
CA LYS A 161 -15.62 -13.60 28.27
C LYS A 161 -15.03 -13.94 26.90
N ILE A 162 -15.13 -13.03 25.93
CA ILE A 162 -14.53 -13.20 24.61
C ILE A 162 -13.31 -12.30 24.50
N THR A 163 -12.16 -12.90 24.24
CA THR A 163 -10.92 -12.16 23.97
C THR A 163 -11.02 -11.40 22.64
N SER A 164 -10.11 -10.45 22.40
CA SER A 164 -10.05 -9.75 21.11
C SER A 164 -9.88 -10.69 19.91
N LYS A 165 -9.27 -11.88 20.10
CA LYS A 165 -9.09 -12.90 19.06
C LYS A 165 -10.27 -13.89 18.94
N GLY A 166 -11.37 -13.66 19.65
CA GLY A 166 -12.56 -14.52 19.58
C GLY A 166 -12.52 -15.75 20.48
N LEU A 167 -11.51 -15.92 21.34
CA LEU A 167 -11.46 -17.03 22.28
C LEU A 167 -12.51 -16.85 23.37
N ILE A 168 -13.41 -17.83 23.52
CA ILE A 168 -14.35 -17.92 24.64
C ILE A 168 -13.66 -18.68 25.77
N THR A 169 -13.46 -18.02 26.90
CA THR A 169 -12.72 -18.60 28.03
C THR A 169 -13.56 -18.74 29.30
N GLU A 170 -13.25 -19.79 30.06
CA GLU A 170 -13.82 -20.06 31.37
C GLU A 170 -12.72 -20.32 32.38
N GLU A 171 -12.91 -19.83 33.61
CA GLU A 171 -12.04 -20.18 34.73
C GLU A 171 -12.53 -21.47 35.37
N GLN A 172 -11.66 -22.47 35.42
CA GLN A 172 -11.93 -23.77 36.05
C GLN A 172 -10.87 -24.02 37.12
N PHE A 173 -11.23 -24.73 38.17
CA PHE A 173 -10.26 -25.13 39.19
C PHE A 173 -9.21 -26.07 38.59
N LYS A 174 -7.95 -25.85 38.96
CA LYS A 174 -6.85 -26.77 38.66
C LYS A 174 -7.05 -28.07 39.43
N THR A 175 -6.68 -29.19 38.81
CA THR A 175 -6.55 -30.44 39.54
C THR A 175 -5.36 -30.37 40.51
N GLU A 176 -5.33 -31.22 41.53
CA GLU A 176 -4.19 -31.27 42.46
C GLU A 176 -2.86 -31.52 41.71
N GLN A 177 -2.87 -32.40 40.70
CA GLN A 177 -1.72 -32.63 39.83
C GLN A 177 -1.26 -31.37 39.07
N GLU A 178 -2.19 -30.54 38.58
CA GLU A 178 -1.86 -29.29 37.89
C GLU A 178 -1.31 -28.22 38.84
N LYS A 179 -1.76 -28.22 40.10
CA LYS A 179 -1.21 -27.35 41.14
C LYS A 179 0.21 -27.77 41.50
N GLU A 180 0.44 -29.07 41.69
CA GLU A 180 1.78 -29.64 41.98
C GLU A 180 2.79 -29.28 40.87
N ILE A 181 2.41 -29.44 39.60
CA ILE A 181 3.25 -29.08 38.45
C ILE A 181 3.59 -27.58 38.44
N ASP A 182 2.61 -26.70 38.68
CA ASP A 182 2.84 -25.25 38.69
C ASP A 182 3.70 -24.81 39.89
N GLU A 183 3.54 -25.48 41.04
CA GLU A 183 4.35 -25.25 42.24
C GLU A 183 5.81 -25.68 42.01
N GLU A 184 6.04 -26.84 41.39
CA GLU A 184 7.37 -27.31 40.99
C GLU A 184 8.04 -26.35 39.99
N PHE A 185 7.30 -25.89 38.98
CA PHE A 185 7.80 -24.92 38.00
C PHE A 185 8.15 -23.57 38.65
N SER A 186 7.34 -23.10 39.60
CA SER A 186 7.55 -21.84 40.34
C SER A 186 8.79 -21.87 41.24
N GLN A 187 9.09 -23.02 41.85
CA GLN A 187 10.27 -23.20 42.71
C GLN A 187 11.60 -23.09 41.93
N GLY A 188 11.62 -23.46 40.65
CA GLY A 188 12.80 -23.37 39.78
C GLY A 188 13.30 -21.94 39.50
N TRP A 189 12.47 -20.91 39.70
CA TRP A 189 12.78 -19.50 39.38
C TRP A 189 13.14 -18.64 40.60
N GLY A 190 13.36 -19.25 41.78
CA GLY A 190 13.96 -18.57 42.94
C GLY A 190 13.05 -17.58 43.69
N LYS A 191 11.77 -17.46 43.33
CA LYS A 191 10.75 -16.70 44.07
C LYS A 191 9.45 -17.49 44.13
N LYS A 192 8.90 -17.69 45.33
CA LYS A 192 7.54 -18.23 45.53
C LYS A 192 6.52 -17.30 44.88
N GLN A 193 6.12 -17.59 43.65
CA GLN A 193 4.94 -16.97 43.05
C GLN A 193 3.69 -17.65 43.60
N TYR A 194 2.65 -16.84 43.89
CA TYR A 194 1.33 -17.36 44.24
C TYR A 194 0.75 -18.12 43.05
N VAL A 195 0.56 -19.42 43.21
CA VAL A 195 -0.11 -20.27 42.21
C VAL A 195 -1.61 -20.07 42.37
N ARG A 196 -2.26 -19.57 41.32
CA ARG A 196 -3.72 -19.43 41.31
C ARG A 196 -4.37 -20.82 41.31
N ASP A 197 -5.45 -20.97 42.08
CA ASP A 197 -6.25 -22.20 42.15
C ASP A 197 -7.00 -22.51 40.86
N THR A 198 -7.13 -21.52 39.96
CA THR A 198 -7.87 -21.63 38.71
C THR A 198 -6.95 -21.55 37.49
N LYS A 199 -7.34 -22.26 36.43
CA LYS A 199 -6.80 -22.17 35.08
C LYS A 199 -7.86 -21.62 34.13
N THR A 200 -7.42 -20.92 33.10
CA THR A 200 -8.28 -20.44 32.02
C THR A 200 -8.33 -21.50 30.92
N VAL A 201 -9.51 -22.05 30.64
CA VAL A 201 -9.73 -23.03 29.57
C VAL A 201 -10.45 -22.36 28.41
N THR A 202 -10.06 -22.67 27.17
CA THR A 202 -10.75 -22.20 25.97
C THR A 202 -11.86 -23.19 25.61
N LEU A 203 -13.10 -22.70 25.55
CA LEU A 203 -14.28 -23.52 25.25
C LEU A 203 -14.60 -23.54 23.76
N ALA A 204 -14.40 -22.40 23.09
CA ALA A 204 -14.61 -22.25 21.66
C ALA A 204 -13.86 -21.03 21.11
N VAL A 205 -13.80 -20.94 19.78
CA VAL A 205 -13.20 -19.82 19.05
C VAL A 205 -14.20 -19.27 18.06
N ILE A 206 -14.55 -17.99 18.18
CA ILE A 206 -15.30 -17.26 17.15
C ILE A 206 -14.29 -16.76 16.13
N ASP A 207 -14.34 -17.34 14.94
CA ASP A 207 -13.43 -17.02 13.85
C ASP A 207 -13.59 -15.57 13.43
N GLU A 208 -12.47 -14.88 13.21
CA GLU A 208 -12.41 -13.48 12.74
C GLU A 208 -13.10 -12.46 13.65
N TYR A 209 -13.24 -12.75 14.95
CA TYR A 209 -13.92 -11.86 15.90
C TYR A 209 -13.19 -10.52 16.11
N ASP A 210 -11.88 -10.45 15.89
CA ASP A 210 -11.10 -9.21 15.96
C ASP A 210 -11.57 -8.16 14.94
N LEU A 211 -12.22 -8.60 13.86
CA LEU A 211 -12.86 -7.75 12.87
C LEU A 211 -13.89 -6.79 13.49
N VAL A 212 -14.55 -7.20 14.58
CA VAL A 212 -15.54 -6.37 15.29
C VAL A 212 -14.90 -5.08 15.79
N ALA A 213 -13.67 -5.13 16.27
CA ALA A 213 -12.93 -3.95 16.71
C ALA A 213 -12.32 -3.20 15.52
N GLN A 214 -11.91 -3.91 14.47
CA GLN A 214 -11.18 -3.36 13.31
C GLN A 214 -12.07 -2.82 12.18
N TRP A 215 -13.39 -3.04 12.23
CA TRP A 215 -14.28 -2.71 11.10
C TRP A 215 -14.22 -1.25 10.63
N HIS A 216 -13.94 -0.33 11.55
CA HIS A 216 -13.75 1.08 11.24
C HIS A 216 -12.62 1.33 10.21
N GLU A 217 -11.61 0.47 10.15
CA GLU A 217 -10.55 0.53 9.12
C GLU A 217 -11.11 0.18 7.73
N ALA A 218 -12.01 -0.79 7.63
CA ALA A 218 -12.71 -1.11 6.37
C ALA A 218 -13.56 0.08 5.89
N GLU A 219 -14.23 0.78 6.82
CA GLU A 219 -14.99 2.00 6.48
C GLU A 219 -14.09 3.14 5.99
N LYS A 220 -12.93 3.35 6.62
CA LYS A 220 -11.93 4.32 6.15
C LYS A 220 -11.46 3.98 4.73
N LEU A 221 -11.21 2.71 4.43
CA LEU A 221 -10.83 2.25 3.09
C LEU A 221 -11.94 2.54 2.07
N LYS A 222 -13.20 2.25 2.40
CA LYS A 222 -14.35 2.60 1.53
C LYS A 222 -14.40 4.09 1.22
N VAL A 223 -14.27 4.95 2.24
CA VAL A 223 -14.24 6.41 2.07
C VAL A 223 -13.03 6.87 1.25
N TYR A 224 -11.87 6.22 1.42
CA TYR A 224 -10.69 6.48 0.61
C TYR A 224 -10.96 6.23 -0.89
N PHE A 225 -11.60 5.11 -1.24
CA PHE A 225 -11.93 4.78 -2.64
C PHE A 225 -12.98 5.73 -3.23
N GLU A 226 -14.07 5.99 -2.50
CA GLU A 226 -15.09 6.97 -2.93
C GLU A 226 -14.47 8.35 -3.21
N ARG A 227 -13.53 8.77 -2.35
CA ARG A 227 -12.80 10.02 -2.53
C ARG A 227 -11.89 9.97 -3.75
N ILE A 228 -11.05 8.94 -3.88
CA ILE A 228 -10.05 8.87 -4.95
C ILE A 228 -10.70 8.76 -6.32
N HIS A 229 -11.74 7.93 -6.48
CA HIS A 229 -12.46 7.79 -7.75
C HIS A 229 -13.14 9.09 -8.20
N ARG A 230 -13.58 9.93 -7.25
CA ARG A 230 -14.13 11.27 -7.54
C ARG A 230 -13.05 12.31 -7.89
N GLU A 231 -11.86 12.17 -7.31
CA GLU A 231 -10.74 13.09 -7.52
C GLU A 231 -9.93 12.76 -8.79
N ILE A 232 -9.88 11.49 -9.22
CA ILE A 232 -9.23 11.09 -10.49
C ILE A 232 -9.91 11.78 -11.67
N ARG A 233 -9.12 12.54 -12.42
CA ARG A 233 -9.55 13.31 -13.59
C ARG A 233 -8.43 13.32 -14.62
N ASN A 234 -8.77 13.75 -15.84
CA ASN A 234 -7.77 13.96 -16.88
C ASN A 234 -6.64 14.87 -16.36
N PRO A 235 -5.37 14.44 -16.42
CA PRO A 235 -4.24 15.21 -15.89
C PRO A 235 -3.93 16.48 -16.69
N ALA A 236 -4.49 16.65 -17.89
CA ALA A 236 -4.33 17.86 -18.69
C ALA A 236 -4.87 19.11 -17.95
N GLY A 237 -3.99 20.08 -17.67
CA GLY A 237 -4.36 21.31 -16.96
C GLY A 237 -4.61 21.14 -15.46
N MET A 238 -4.26 19.99 -14.89
CA MET A 238 -4.40 19.74 -13.45
C MET A 238 -3.41 20.59 -12.62
N PRO A 239 -3.85 21.21 -11.51
CA PRO A 239 -2.94 21.88 -10.59
C PRO A 239 -1.88 20.93 -10.01
N ASN A 240 -0.63 21.37 -9.92
CA ASN A 240 0.50 20.56 -9.47
C ASN A 240 0.31 19.93 -8.07
N ASP A 241 -0.34 20.65 -7.15
CA ASP A 241 -0.56 20.13 -5.78
C ASP A 241 -1.55 18.98 -5.77
N LEU A 242 -2.63 19.09 -6.57
CA LEU A 242 -3.62 18.03 -6.74
C LEU A 242 -2.98 16.82 -7.44
N PHE A 243 -2.18 17.06 -8.48
CA PHE A 243 -1.46 16.01 -9.20
C PHE A 243 -0.55 15.20 -8.26
N LYS A 244 0.29 15.88 -7.47
CA LYS A 244 1.20 15.21 -6.53
C LYS A 244 0.45 14.43 -5.46
N LYS A 245 -0.66 14.98 -4.94
CA LYS A 245 -1.52 14.29 -3.96
C LYS A 245 -2.12 13.01 -4.57
N LEU A 246 -2.71 13.11 -5.75
CA LEU A 246 -3.31 11.95 -6.44
C LEU A 246 -2.28 10.86 -6.74
N ILE A 247 -1.11 11.22 -7.26
CA ILE A 247 -0.03 10.25 -7.50
C ILE A 247 0.38 9.56 -6.21
N LYS A 248 0.46 10.29 -5.09
CA LYS A 248 0.77 9.68 -3.79
C LYS A 248 -0.33 8.70 -3.37
N ASP A 249 -1.58 9.13 -3.42
CA ASP A 249 -2.72 8.30 -3.01
C ASP A 249 -2.82 7.03 -3.89
N LEU A 250 -2.58 7.14 -5.20
CA LEU A 250 -2.64 6.02 -6.14
C LEU A 250 -1.56 4.95 -5.91
N LYS A 251 -0.44 5.28 -5.27
CA LYS A 251 0.60 4.28 -4.95
C LYS A 251 0.09 3.21 -3.98
N GLU A 252 -0.84 3.58 -3.10
CA GLU A 252 -1.41 2.69 -2.10
C GLU A 252 -2.68 2.00 -2.59
N TYR A 253 -3.16 2.32 -3.80
CA TYR A 253 -4.45 1.86 -4.33
C TYR A 253 -4.60 0.33 -4.30
N GLU A 254 -3.63 -0.39 -4.87
CA GLU A 254 -3.68 -1.85 -4.98
C GLU A 254 -3.63 -2.53 -3.60
N HIS A 255 -2.76 -2.02 -2.72
CA HIS A 255 -2.66 -2.51 -1.34
C HIS A 255 -3.97 -2.30 -0.58
N ASN A 256 -4.52 -1.08 -0.63
CA ASN A 256 -5.78 -0.73 0.03
C ASN A 256 -6.96 -1.55 -0.50
N LEU A 257 -6.98 -1.88 -1.79
CA LEU A 257 -8.06 -2.66 -2.39
C LEU A 257 -7.99 -4.11 -1.92
N LYS A 258 -6.76 -4.66 -1.85
CA LYS A 258 -6.52 -5.99 -1.29
C LYS A 258 -6.92 -6.08 0.19
N GLU A 259 -6.58 -5.07 0.99
CA GLU A 259 -6.98 -5.01 2.40
C GLU A 259 -8.51 -4.93 2.54
N LEU A 260 -9.18 -4.06 1.78
CA LEU A 260 -10.64 -3.96 1.80
C LEU A 260 -11.31 -5.30 1.42
N LYS A 261 -10.78 -5.97 0.40
CA LYS A 261 -11.23 -7.31 0.02
C LYS A 261 -11.03 -8.32 1.16
N ASN A 262 -9.89 -8.26 1.85
CA ASN A 262 -9.62 -9.11 3.01
C ASN A 262 -10.64 -8.88 4.13
N PHE A 263 -10.98 -7.62 4.45
CA PHE A 263 -12.06 -7.29 5.40
C PHE A 263 -13.39 -7.95 5.02
N CYS A 264 -13.75 -7.90 3.73
CA CYS A 264 -15.00 -8.50 3.24
C CYS A 264 -14.97 -10.04 3.32
N ILE A 265 -13.85 -10.69 2.99
CA ILE A 265 -13.69 -12.15 3.12
C ILE A 265 -13.82 -12.57 4.59
N ARG A 266 -13.12 -11.87 5.49
CA ARG A 266 -13.12 -12.15 6.92
C ARG A 266 -14.51 -11.91 7.53
N GLY A 267 -15.20 -10.85 7.12
CA GLY A 267 -16.57 -10.57 7.54
C GLY A 267 -17.55 -11.66 7.12
N ASN A 268 -17.39 -12.20 5.91
CA ASN A 268 -18.17 -13.34 5.43
C ASN A 268 -17.95 -14.61 6.27
N ARG A 269 -16.73 -14.83 6.77
CA ARG A 269 -16.42 -15.96 7.67
C ARG A 269 -16.95 -15.73 9.08
N LEU A 270 -16.75 -14.52 9.62
CA LEU A 270 -17.23 -14.13 10.95
C LEU A 270 -18.73 -14.38 11.09
N LEU A 271 -19.50 -13.90 10.11
CA LEU A 271 -20.95 -13.85 10.21
C LEU A 271 -21.65 -15.16 9.89
N THR A 272 -20.96 -16.26 9.58
CA THR A 272 -21.64 -17.53 9.32
C THR A 272 -22.48 -17.98 10.52
N GLN A 273 -23.63 -18.61 10.26
CA GLN A 273 -24.51 -19.12 11.31
C GLN A 273 -23.77 -20.05 12.29
N GLU A 274 -22.96 -20.97 11.77
CA GLU A 274 -22.17 -21.90 12.59
C GLU A 274 -21.22 -21.15 13.54
N ASN A 275 -20.50 -20.15 13.03
CA ASN A 275 -19.56 -19.39 13.84
C ASN A 275 -20.24 -18.56 14.92
N LEU A 276 -21.36 -17.89 14.58
CA LEU A 276 -22.13 -17.08 15.53
C LEU A 276 -22.86 -17.92 16.59
N MET A 277 -23.24 -19.16 16.28
CA MET A 277 -23.86 -20.07 17.26
C MET A 277 -22.94 -20.40 18.44
N LYS A 278 -21.62 -20.28 18.29
CA LYS A 278 -20.63 -20.48 19.37
C LYS A 278 -20.84 -19.50 20.54
N LEU A 279 -21.45 -18.33 20.30
CA LEU A 279 -21.85 -17.39 21.36
C LEU A 279 -22.79 -18.03 22.40
N GLY A 280 -23.56 -19.04 21.99
CA GLY A 280 -24.49 -19.76 22.88
C GLY A 280 -23.81 -20.39 24.10
N ILE A 281 -22.51 -20.70 24.02
CA ILE A 281 -21.71 -21.26 25.13
C ILE A 281 -21.69 -20.31 26.34
N LEU A 282 -21.81 -19.00 26.12
CA LEU A 282 -21.81 -18.00 27.18
C LEU A 282 -23.11 -17.96 28.00
N PHE A 283 -24.20 -18.53 27.48
CA PHE A 283 -25.54 -18.31 28.01
C PHE A 283 -26.19 -19.63 28.45
N LYS A 284 -26.86 -19.58 29.60
CA LYS A 284 -27.56 -20.75 30.16
C LYS A 284 -29.08 -20.61 30.08
N LYS A 285 -29.62 -19.39 29.96
CA LYS A 285 -31.06 -19.17 29.95
C LYS A 285 -31.66 -19.47 28.58
N PRO A 286 -32.85 -20.11 28.51
CA PRO A 286 -33.52 -20.40 27.25
C PRO A 286 -33.78 -19.17 26.37
N ASP A 287 -34.11 -18.01 26.97
CA ASP A 287 -34.34 -16.77 26.22
C ASP A 287 -33.07 -16.20 25.58
N GLU A 288 -31.95 -16.21 26.30
CA GLU A 288 -30.65 -15.75 25.80
C GLU A 288 -30.17 -16.64 24.64
N LEU A 289 -30.30 -17.97 24.79
CA LEU A 289 -30.00 -18.93 23.73
C LEU A 289 -30.89 -18.75 22.50
N ARG A 290 -32.17 -18.40 22.70
CA ARG A 290 -33.09 -18.08 21.60
C ARG A 290 -32.64 -16.83 20.85
N LYS A 291 -32.19 -15.77 21.54
CA LYS A 291 -31.65 -14.55 20.89
C LYS A 291 -30.42 -14.86 20.04
N VAL A 292 -29.47 -15.66 20.56
CA VAL A 292 -28.31 -16.12 19.78
C VAL A 292 -28.73 -16.86 18.52
N LYS A 293 -29.66 -17.83 18.64
CA LYS A 293 -30.17 -18.59 17.49
C LYS A 293 -30.83 -17.69 16.45
N VAL A 294 -31.68 -16.76 16.87
CA VAL A 294 -32.37 -15.81 15.98
C VAL A 294 -31.38 -14.91 15.27
N PHE A 295 -30.34 -14.44 15.96
CA PHE A 295 -29.29 -13.63 15.35
C PHE A 295 -28.48 -14.43 14.33
N ALA A 296 -27.97 -15.61 14.72
CA ALA A 296 -27.16 -16.46 13.86
C ALA A 296 -27.93 -16.94 12.61
N ALA A 297 -29.23 -17.23 12.74
CA ALA A 297 -30.07 -17.68 11.64
C ALA A 297 -30.24 -16.64 10.51
N ARG A 298 -29.97 -15.35 10.77
CA ARG A 298 -29.95 -14.31 9.71
C ARG A 298 -28.84 -14.53 8.69
N PHE A 299 -27.85 -15.33 9.05
CA PHE A 299 -26.66 -15.57 8.26
C PHE A 299 -26.45 -17.07 7.93
N GLY A 300 -27.53 -17.86 8.06
CA GLY A 300 -27.63 -19.28 7.73
C GLY A 300 -28.13 -19.51 6.32
#